data_AF-A0A1C5XZ78-F1
#
_entry.id   AF-A0A1C5XZ78-F1
#
_cell.length_a   1.000
_cell.length_b   1.000
_cell.length_c   1.000
_cell.angle_alpha   90.00
_cell.angle_beta   90.00
_cell.angle_gamma   90.00
#
_symmetry.space_group_name_H-M   'P 1'
#
loop_
_entity.id
_entity.type
_entity.pdbx_description
1 polymer ?
#
loop_
_entity_poly.entity_id
_entity_poly.type
_entity_poly.pdbx_seq_one_letter_code
_entity_poly.pdbx_strand_id
1 'polypeptide(L)'
;MDEYKQWFYNEMSQMPVSAWYQSTCVGGSLIITDAAFERMKNDSEWESTIMNMVRKMYSTNGIMGSKMIGFQVIGASPEECYGEGIPVDSGSGLSTSNDGDSWWQKRHERMEKIIEEQIAKAIQRRQERREKIESDYVEELYQRQKNMLLNTTNGIDDNVRIQNVASVMEAYEKSSIVLSNKSD
;
A
#
# COMPACT_ATOMS: atom_id res chain seq x y z
N MET A 1 8.22 -29.50 15.80
CA MET A 1 7.83 -28.41 16.72
C MET A 1 6.36 -28.09 16.58
N ASP A 2 5.80 -28.18 15.38
CA ASP A 2 4.39 -27.81 15.12
C ASP A 2 3.38 -28.67 15.88
N GLU A 3 3.59 -29.99 15.97
CA GLU A 3 2.73 -30.87 16.77
C GLU A 3 2.68 -30.48 18.25
N TYR A 4 3.83 -30.10 18.83
CA TYR A 4 3.91 -29.65 20.22
C TYR A 4 3.19 -28.32 20.42
N LYS A 5 3.39 -27.36 19.52
CA LYS A 5 2.66 -26.08 19.53
C LYS A 5 1.15 -26.31 19.43
N GLN A 6 0.72 -27.18 18.53
CA GLN A 6 -0.69 -27.51 18.34
C GLN A 6 -1.28 -28.16 19.59
N TRP A 7 -0.59 -29.14 20.18
CA TRP A 7 -1.00 -29.74 21.45
C TRP A 7 -1.13 -28.69 22.56
N PHE A 8 -0.13 -27.80 22.68
CA PHE A 8 -0.13 -26.74 23.69
C PHE A 8 -1.35 -25.83 23.55
N TYR A 9 -1.63 -25.34 22.34
CA TYR A 9 -2.81 -24.51 22.09
C TYR A 9 -4.13 -25.26 22.34
N ASN A 10 -4.21 -26.54 22.01
CA ASN A 10 -5.38 -27.36 22.32
C ASN A 10 -5.60 -27.50 23.83
N GLU A 11 -4.53 -27.68 24.61
CA GLU A 11 -4.60 -27.75 26.06
C GLU A 11 -5.08 -26.41 26.66
N MET A 12 -4.57 -25.29 26.16
CA MET A 12 -5.02 -23.96 26.57
C MET A 12 -6.50 -23.70 26.26
N SER A 13 -6.96 -24.13 25.09
CA SER A 13 -8.35 -23.93 24.65
C SER A 13 -9.39 -24.60 25.56
N GLN A 14 -8.96 -25.62 26.31
CA GLN A 14 -9.79 -26.36 27.26
C GLN A 14 -9.80 -25.72 28.66
N MET A 15 -8.95 -24.71 28.90
CA MET A 15 -8.90 -24.07 30.21
C MET A 15 -10.18 -23.27 30.49
N PRO A 16 -10.72 -23.34 31.72
CA PRO A 16 -11.86 -22.54 32.10
C PRO A 16 -11.50 -21.05 32.12
N VAL A 17 -12.36 -20.22 31.55
CA VAL A 17 -12.23 -18.76 31.54
C VAL A 17 -13.25 -18.18 32.52
N SER A 18 -12.81 -17.24 33.37
CA SER A 18 -13.68 -16.59 34.33
C SER A 18 -14.74 -15.74 33.63
N ALA A 19 -15.93 -15.63 34.23
CA ALA A 19 -16.99 -14.77 33.72
C ALA A 19 -16.56 -13.30 33.64
N TRP A 20 -15.67 -12.86 34.54
CA TRP A 20 -15.08 -11.52 34.48
C TRP A 20 -14.19 -11.36 33.25
N TYR A 21 -13.23 -12.26 33.04
CA TYR A 21 -12.32 -12.18 31.91
C TYR A 21 -13.08 -12.23 30.58
N GLN A 22 -14.09 -13.09 30.48
CA GLN A 22 -14.95 -13.21 29.30
C GLN A 22 -15.78 -11.93 29.01
N SER A 23 -16.19 -11.20 30.05
CA SER A 23 -17.00 -9.98 29.89
C SER A 23 -16.15 -8.70 29.71
N THR A 24 -14.93 -8.69 30.23
CA THR A 24 -14.02 -7.53 30.19
C THR A 24 -13.06 -7.58 29.00
N CYS A 25 -12.50 -8.74 28.65
CA CYS A 25 -11.56 -8.86 27.53
C CYS A 25 -12.32 -8.95 26.20
N VAL A 26 -12.43 -7.83 25.48
CA VAL A 26 -13.13 -7.76 24.18
C VAL A 26 -12.27 -8.26 23.01
N GLY A 27 -10.98 -8.46 23.26
CA GLY A 27 -10.03 -9.02 22.32
C GLY A 27 -8.66 -9.16 22.96
N GLY A 28 -7.82 -10.01 22.40
CA GLY A 28 -6.45 -10.10 22.85
C GLY A 28 -5.58 -11.04 22.04
N SER A 29 -4.28 -10.95 22.27
CA SER A 29 -3.29 -11.78 21.61
C SER A 29 -2.31 -12.36 22.63
N LEU A 30 -2.11 -13.68 22.55
CA LEU A 30 -1.07 -14.38 23.27
C LEU A 30 0.00 -14.83 22.28
N ILE A 31 1.20 -14.29 22.41
CA ILE A 31 2.33 -14.57 21.54
C ILE A 31 3.35 -15.37 22.34
N ILE A 32 3.60 -16.60 21.93
CA ILE A 32 4.64 -17.45 22.51
C ILE A 32 5.76 -17.55 21.49
N THR A 33 6.95 -17.12 21.87
CA THR A 33 8.12 -17.12 20.97
C THR A 33 8.59 -18.55 20.68
N ASP A 34 9.26 -18.74 19.54
CA ASP A 34 9.80 -20.06 19.18
C ASP A 34 10.83 -20.57 20.21
N ALA A 35 11.68 -19.67 20.71
CA ALA A 35 12.63 -19.97 21.78
C ALA A 35 11.94 -20.43 23.08
N ALA A 36 10.78 -19.85 23.41
CA ALA A 36 9.98 -20.31 24.55
C ALA A 36 9.48 -21.74 24.34
N PHE A 37 8.96 -22.08 23.15
CA PHE A 37 8.53 -23.44 22.83
C PHE A 37 9.68 -24.44 22.86
N GLU A 38 10.86 -24.08 22.36
CA GLU A 38 12.04 -24.93 22.44
C GLU A 38 12.46 -25.18 23.89
N ARG A 39 12.40 -24.16 24.74
CA ARG A 39 12.68 -24.33 26.17
C ARG A 39 11.63 -25.23 26.84
N MET A 40 10.35 -24.95 26.66
CA MET A 40 9.28 -25.74 27.30
C MET A 40 9.38 -27.23 26.93
N LYS A 41 9.75 -27.55 25.68
CA LYS A 41 9.97 -28.93 25.25
C LYS A 41 11.09 -29.65 26.02
N ASN A 42 12.12 -28.92 26.46
CA ASN A 42 13.27 -29.48 27.16
C ASN A 42 13.20 -29.31 28.69
N ASP A 43 12.34 -28.41 29.18
CA ASP A 43 12.20 -27.99 30.57
C ASP A 43 10.72 -28.02 30.98
N SER A 44 10.31 -29.12 31.63
CA SER A 44 8.94 -29.33 32.10
C SER A 44 8.51 -28.35 33.19
N GLU A 45 9.46 -27.80 33.96
CA GLU A 45 9.17 -26.78 34.97
C GLU A 45 8.77 -25.47 34.31
N TRP A 46 9.49 -25.09 33.24
CA TRP A 46 9.14 -23.92 32.44
C TRP A 46 7.79 -24.08 31.74
N GLU A 47 7.50 -25.25 31.15
CA GLU A 47 6.18 -25.53 30.56
C GLU A 47 5.06 -25.34 31.59
N SER A 48 5.21 -25.92 32.78
CA SER A 48 4.23 -25.80 33.87
C SER A 48 4.07 -24.36 34.33
N THR A 49 5.16 -23.60 34.35
CA THR A 49 5.14 -22.17 34.69
C THR A 49 4.28 -21.38 33.70
N ILE A 50 4.50 -21.58 32.40
CA ILE A 50 3.71 -20.92 31.35
C ILE A 50 2.24 -21.32 31.43
N MET A 51 1.94 -22.61 31.60
CA MET A 51 0.56 -23.09 31.76
C MET A 51 -0.15 -22.46 32.96
N ASN A 52 0.56 -22.30 34.08
CA ASN A 52 0.03 -21.63 35.25
C ASN A 52 -0.18 -20.12 35.03
N MET A 53 0.71 -19.45 34.30
CA MET A 53 0.54 -18.03 33.95
C MET A 53 -0.74 -17.82 33.14
N VAL A 54 -0.96 -18.66 32.13
CA VAL A 54 -2.15 -18.60 31.26
C VAL A 54 -3.41 -18.89 32.07
N ARG A 55 -3.38 -19.94 32.89
CA ARG A 55 -4.50 -20.29 33.77
C ARG A 55 -4.86 -19.14 34.71
N LYS A 56 -3.85 -18.48 35.29
CA LYS A 56 -4.04 -17.31 36.17
C LYS A 56 -4.66 -16.14 35.41
N MET A 57 -4.21 -15.88 34.19
CA MET A 57 -4.79 -14.85 33.32
C MET A 57 -6.28 -15.10 33.09
N TYR A 58 -6.65 -16.30 32.63
CA TYR A 58 -8.05 -16.67 32.38
C TYR A 58 -8.90 -16.74 33.66
N SER A 59 -8.30 -16.98 34.81
CA SER A 59 -9.00 -17.05 36.11
C SER A 59 -9.10 -15.69 36.83
N THR A 60 -8.56 -14.62 36.24
CA THR A 60 -8.54 -13.30 36.90
C THR A 60 -9.97 -12.79 37.11
N ASN A 61 -10.20 -12.14 38.25
CA ASN A 61 -11.47 -11.51 38.60
C ASN A 61 -11.22 -10.03 38.90
N GLY A 62 -12.18 -9.18 38.54
CA GLY A 62 -12.13 -7.74 38.79
C GLY A 62 -13.51 -7.12 38.82
N ILE A 63 -13.57 -5.79 38.68
CA ILE A 63 -14.83 -5.05 38.62
C ILE A 63 -15.46 -5.26 37.24
N MET A 64 -16.71 -5.73 37.20
CA MET A 64 -17.44 -5.92 35.95
C MET A 64 -17.76 -4.57 35.29
N GLY A 65 -17.59 -4.48 33.97
CA GLY A 65 -18.01 -3.33 33.16
C GLY A 65 -16.88 -2.54 32.51
N SER A 66 -15.62 -2.68 32.98
CA SER A 66 -14.47 -2.19 32.22
C SER A 66 -14.21 -3.13 31.04
N LYS A 67 -13.97 -2.56 29.86
CA LYS A 67 -13.55 -3.30 28.66
C LYS A 67 -12.06 -3.10 28.46
N MET A 68 -11.34 -4.15 28.06
CA MET A 68 -9.92 -4.06 27.74
C MET A 68 -9.55 -4.96 26.56
N ILE A 69 -8.47 -4.59 25.88
CA ILE A 69 -7.75 -5.44 24.92
C ILE A 69 -6.45 -5.87 25.59
N GLY A 70 -6.27 -7.18 25.78
CA GLY A 70 -5.07 -7.73 26.41
C GLY A 70 -4.04 -8.20 25.38
N PHE A 71 -2.77 -7.90 25.58
CA PHE A 71 -1.69 -8.58 24.87
C PHE A 71 -0.70 -9.18 25.86
N GLN A 72 -0.20 -10.37 25.56
CA GLN A 72 0.82 -11.05 26.36
C GLN A 72 1.84 -11.69 25.43
N VAL A 73 3.12 -11.44 25.70
CA VAL A 73 4.27 -12.06 25.05
C VAL A 73 4.96 -12.96 26.07
N ILE A 74 5.32 -14.17 25.63
CA ILE A 74 6.01 -15.19 26.44
C ILE A 74 7.33 -15.54 25.75
N GLY A 75 8.42 -15.17 26.43
CA GLY A 75 9.79 -15.42 26.01
C GLY A 75 10.39 -16.71 26.57
N ALA A 76 11.67 -16.94 26.29
CA ALA A 76 12.39 -18.10 26.81
C ALA A 76 12.80 -17.91 28.28
N SER A 77 12.79 -16.68 28.79
CA SER A 77 13.04 -16.38 30.20
C SER A 77 11.90 -15.54 30.82
N PRO A 78 11.78 -15.52 32.16
CA PRO A 78 10.79 -14.68 32.84
C PRO A 78 10.90 -13.19 32.50
N GLU A 79 12.10 -12.69 32.24
CA GLU A 79 12.36 -11.28 31.91
C GLU A 79 11.87 -10.91 30.51
N GLU A 80 11.81 -11.89 29.60
CA GLU A 80 11.29 -11.72 28.25
C GLU A 80 9.76 -11.88 28.19
N CYS A 81 9.12 -12.20 29.31
CA CYS A 81 7.66 -12.27 29.42
C CYS A 81 7.10 -10.90 29.81
N TYR A 82 6.30 -10.29 28.93
CA TYR A 82 5.66 -9.00 29.19
C TYR A 82 4.26 -8.97 28.58
N GLY A 83 3.35 -8.23 29.21
CA GLY A 83 1.98 -8.11 28.73
C GLY A 83 1.29 -6.92 29.38
N GLU A 84 0.32 -6.35 28.67
CA GLU A 84 -0.44 -5.21 29.15
C GLU A 84 -1.89 -5.29 28.67
N GLY A 85 -2.80 -4.82 29.52
CA GLY A 85 -4.22 -4.66 29.20
C GLY A 85 -4.49 -3.20 28.87
N ILE A 86 -4.81 -2.91 27.61
CA ILE A 86 -5.17 -1.56 27.18
C ILE A 86 -6.67 -1.37 27.44
N PRO A 87 -7.07 -0.43 28.32
CA PRO A 87 -8.48 -0.16 28.55
C PRO A 87 -9.11 0.37 27.26
N VAL A 88 -10.28 -0.18 26.93
CA VAL A 88 -11.12 0.33 25.84
C VAL A 88 -12.15 1.24 26.47
N ASP A 89 -12.28 2.45 25.95
CA ASP A 89 -13.34 3.36 26.37
C ASP A 89 -14.69 2.67 26.16
N SER A 90 -15.35 2.35 27.27
CA SER A 90 -16.67 1.73 27.31
C SER A 90 -17.76 2.80 27.24
N GLY A 91 -17.59 3.83 26.41
CA GLY A 91 -18.62 4.77 26.01
C GLY A 91 -19.59 5.17 27.14
N SER A 92 -19.07 5.75 28.22
CA SER A 92 -19.90 6.50 29.16
C SER A 92 -19.23 7.84 29.43
N GLY A 93 -19.52 8.82 28.55
CA GLY A 93 -19.03 10.18 28.71
C GLY A 93 -18.39 10.79 27.46
N LEU A 94 -18.43 10.14 26.30
CA LEU A 94 -18.16 10.84 25.05
C LEU A 94 -19.39 11.67 24.74
N SER A 95 -19.38 12.93 25.20
CA SER A 95 -20.09 13.99 24.51
C SER A 95 -19.90 13.74 23.02
N THR A 96 -21.01 13.61 22.30
CA THR A 96 -21.00 13.81 20.85
C THR A 96 -20.63 15.27 20.62
N SER A 97 -19.39 15.63 20.92
CA SER A 97 -18.72 16.79 20.39
C SER A 97 -18.60 16.45 18.92
N ASN A 98 -19.62 16.89 18.20
CA ASN A 98 -19.72 16.88 16.75
C ASN A 98 -18.69 17.88 16.19
N ASP A 99 -17.42 17.70 16.59
CA ASP A 99 -16.33 18.65 16.41
C ASP A 99 -15.51 18.21 15.20
N GLY A 100 -16.06 18.54 14.03
CA GLY A 100 -15.34 18.59 12.76
C GLY A 100 -15.01 17.23 12.16
N ASP A 101 -14.88 17.20 10.83
CA ASP A 101 -14.62 16.00 10.03
C ASP A 101 -13.57 15.10 10.70
N SER A 102 -13.93 13.83 10.89
CA SER A 102 -13.08 12.84 11.55
C SER A 102 -11.69 12.83 10.91
N TRP A 103 -10.65 12.60 11.70
CA TRP A 103 -9.27 12.52 11.18
C TRP A 103 -9.16 11.61 9.94
N TRP A 104 -9.96 10.53 9.89
CA TRP A 104 -10.08 9.62 8.76
C TRP A 104 -10.65 10.28 7.50
N GLN A 105 -11.69 11.09 7.64
CA GLN A 105 -12.31 11.82 6.54
C GLN A 105 -11.33 12.83 5.94
N LYS A 106 -10.65 13.62 6.78
CA LYS A 106 -9.58 14.55 6.34
C LYS A 106 -8.43 13.82 5.65
N ARG A 107 -8.07 12.63 6.13
CA ARG A 107 -7.03 11.79 5.50
C ARG A 107 -7.48 11.26 4.14
N HIS A 108 -8.75 10.86 4.02
CA HIS A 108 -9.31 10.33 2.79
C HIS A 108 -9.37 11.41 1.70
N GLU A 109 -9.90 12.59 2.01
CA GLU A 109 -9.97 13.72 1.09
C GLU A 109 -8.58 14.16 0.58
N ARG A 110 -7.57 14.16 1.46
CA ARG A 110 -6.18 14.43 1.04
C ARG A 110 -5.66 13.39 0.06
N MET A 111 -6.02 12.12 0.26
CA MET A 111 -5.60 11.04 -0.62
C MET A 111 -6.27 11.15 -1.99
N GLU A 112 -7.57 11.44 -2.03
CA GLU A 112 -8.32 11.66 -3.28
C GLU A 112 -7.69 12.77 -4.12
N LYS A 113 -7.37 13.91 -3.50
CA LYS A 113 -6.69 15.03 -4.20
C LYS A 113 -5.34 14.62 -4.80
N ILE A 114 -4.53 13.86 -4.06
CA ILE A 114 -3.23 13.37 -4.57
C ILE A 114 -3.44 12.43 -5.77
N ILE A 115 -4.47 11.59 -5.74
CA ILE A 115 -4.79 10.67 -6.83
C ILE A 115 -5.25 11.47 -8.07
N GLU A 116 -6.15 12.42 -7.90
CA GLU A 116 -6.63 13.29 -8.99
C GLU A 116 -5.48 14.06 -9.66
N GLU A 117 -4.59 14.66 -8.87
CA GLU A 117 -3.39 15.35 -9.38
C GLU A 117 -2.47 14.40 -10.16
N GLN A 118 -2.27 13.17 -9.67
CA GLN A 118 -1.47 12.17 -10.38
C GLN A 118 -2.11 11.73 -11.70
N ILE A 119 -3.44 11.55 -11.72
CA ILE A 119 -4.18 11.20 -12.92
C ILE A 119 -4.08 12.33 -13.95
N ALA A 120 -4.34 13.58 -13.54
CA ALA A 120 -4.23 14.75 -14.42
C ALA A 120 -2.82 14.87 -15.04
N LYS A 121 -1.78 14.72 -14.21
CA LYS A 121 -0.39 14.75 -14.66
C LYS A 121 -0.05 13.60 -15.61
N ALA A 122 -0.62 12.42 -15.38
CA ALA A 122 -0.43 11.28 -16.27
C ALA A 122 -1.12 11.48 -17.63
N ILE A 123 -2.30 12.09 -17.65
CA ILE A 123 -3.03 12.45 -18.87
C ILE A 123 -2.23 13.48 -19.68
N GLN A 124 -1.77 14.56 -19.04
CA GLN A 124 -0.97 15.59 -19.69
C GLN A 124 0.31 15.00 -20.31
N ARG A 125 1.07 14.22 -19.52
CA ARG A 125 2.27 13.52 -20.04
C ARG A 125 1.95 12.59 -21.20
N ARG A 126 0.76 12.00 -21.25
CA ARG A 126 0.34 11.14 -22.36
C ARG A 126 0.03 11.96 -23.61
N GLN A 127 -0.61 13.12 -23.45
CA GLN A 127 -0.86 14.06 -24.55
C GLN A 127 0.46 14.59 -25.13
N GLU A 128 1.36 15.10 -24.29
CA GLU A 128 2.68 15.59 -24.69
C GLU A 128 3.50 14.51 -25.43
N ARG A 129 3.47 13.26 -24.92
CA ARG A 129 4.13 12.15 -25.61
C ARG A 129 3.50 11.86 -26.98
N ARG A 130 2.18 11.93 -27.09
CA ARG A 130 1.48 11.69 -28.36
C ARG A 130 1.84 12.77 -29.39
N GLU A 131 1.79 14.04 -28.99
CA GLU A 131 2.17 15.17 -29.84
C GLU A 131 3.63 15.08 -30.29
N LYS A 132 4.53 14.71 -29.37
CA LYS A 132 5.93 14.49 -29.71
C LYS A 132 6.10 13.35 -30.74
N ILE A 133 5.42 12.22 -30.54
CA ILE A 133 5.45 11.09 -31.50
C ILE A 133 4.91 11.52 -32.87
N GLU A 134 3.82 12.29 -32.90
CA GLU A 134 3.22 12.79 -34.15
C GLU A 134 4.16 13.76 -34.87
N SER A 135 4.81 14.67 -34.14
CA SER A 135 5.82 15.60 -34.68
C SER A 135 7.04 14.85 -35.22
N ASP A 136 7.62 13.94 -34.42
CA ASP A 136 8.78 13.12 -34.80
C ASP A 136 8.48 12.29 -36.07
N TYR A 137 7.25 11.77 -36.21
CA TYR A 137 6.81 11.01 -37.38
C TYR A 137 6.74 11.87 -38.65
N VAL A 138 6.18 13.08 -38.57
CA VAL A 138 6.11 14.00 -39.73
C VAL A 138 7.51 14.46 -40.15
N GLU A 139 8.39 14.73 -39.20
CA GLU A 139 9.79 15.06 -39.49
C GLU A 139 10.52 13.91 -40.20
N GLU A 140 10.33 12.66 -39.74
CA GLU A 140 10.93 11.48 -40.38
C GLU A 140 10.43 11.31 -41.83
N LEU A 141 9.13 11.49 -42.08
CA LEU A 141 8.56 11.45 -43.42
C LEU A 141 9.14 12.53 -44.33
N TYR A 142 9.28 13.76 -43.83
CA TYR A 142 9.89 14.87 -44.56
C TYR A 142 11.34 14.56 -44.94
N GLN A 143 12.15 14.12 -43.98
CA GLN A 143 13.55 13.76 -44.24
C GLN A 143 13.66 12.61 -45.25
N ARG A 144 12.78 11.60 -45.16
CA ARG A 144 12.73 10.49 -46.11
C ARG A 144 12.41 10.97 -47.53
N GLN A 145 11.42 11.84 -47.69
CA GLN A 145 11.04 12.38 -48.99
C GLN A 145 12.15 13.27 -49.59
N LYS A 146 12.75 14.14 -48.77
CA LYS A 146 13.89 14.98 -49.14
C LYS A 146 15.08 14.14 -49.62
N ASN A 147 15.46 13.10 -48.86
CA ASN A 147 16.57 12.23 -49.21
C ASN A 147 16.29 11.43 -50.49
N MET A 148 15.05 10.98 -50.72
CA MET A 148 14.65 10.33 -51.97
C MET A 148 14.88 11.25 -53.17
N LEU A 149 14.42 12.50 -53.09
CA LEU A 149 14.57 13.48 -54.17
C LEU A 149 16.04 13.85 -54.43
N LEU A 150 16.83 14.02 -53.36
CA LEU A 150 18.26 14.29 -53.49
C LEU A 150 19.00 13.14 -54.18
N ASN A 151 18.62 11.89 -53.90
CA ASN A 151 19.24 10.72 -54.52
C ASN A 151 18.80 10.51 -55.98
N THR A 152 17.54 10.82 -56.34
CA THR A 152 17.01 10.66 -57.71
C THR A 152 17.37 11.80 -58.66
N THR A 153 17.74 12.98 -58.14
CA THR A 153 18.12 14.15 -58.94
C THR A 153 19.62 14.25 -59.23
N ASN A 154 20.40 13.24 -58.84
CA ASN A 154 21.82 13.15 -59.20
C ASN A 154 21.98 13.09 -60.73
N GLY A 155 22.38 14.20 -61.34
CA GLY A 155 22.54 14.36 -62.80
C GLY A 155 21.40 15.10 -63.53
N ILE A 156 20.43 15.67 -62.81
CA ILE A 156 19.34 16.50 -63.37
C ILE A 156 19.69 17.98 -63.21
N ASP A 157 19.21 18.83 -64.13
CA ASP A 157 19.33 20.30 -64.09
C ASP A 157 18.98 20.87 -62.69
N ASP A 158 19.87 21.71 -62.16
CA ASP A 158 19.75 22.34 -60.84
C ASP A 158 18.41 23.06 -60.64
N ASN A 159 17.82 23.61 -61.71
CA ASN A 159 16.55 24.34 -61.63
C ASN A 159 15.37 23.40 -61.31
N VAL A 160 15.38 22.19 -61.87
CA VAL A 160 14.37 21.14 -61.58
C VAL A 160 14.58 20.59 -60.17
N ARG A 161 15.83 20.47 -59.73
CA ARG A 161 16.16 20.05 -58.36
C ARG A 161 15.64 21.05 -57.32
N ILE A 162 15.82 22.34 -57.57
CA ILE A 162 15.34 23.42 -56.69
C ILE A 162 13.80 23.41 -56.60
N GLN A 163 13.09 23.25 -57.72
CA GLN A 163 11.63 23.18 -57.73
C GLN A 163 11.09 21.97 -56.95
N ASN A 164 11.71 20.81 -57.10
CA ASN A 164 11.31 19.60 -56.38
C ASN A 164 11.52 19.73 -54.87
N VAL A 165 12.65 20.30 -54.42
CA VAL A 165 12.89 20.56 -52.98
C VAL A 165 11.90 21.60 -52.43
N ALA A 166 11.60 22.66 -53.19
CA ALA A 166 10.65 23.70 -52.78
C ALA A 166 9.23 23.15 -52.55
N SER A 167 8.74 22.27 -53.44
CA SER A 167 7.41 21.66 -53.29
C SER A 167 7.28 20.76 -52.06
N VAL A 168 8.35 20.06 -51.66
CA VAL A 168 8.37 19.23 -50.44
C VAL A 168 8.39 20.10 -49.18
N MET A 169 9.09 21.23 -49.19
CA MET A 169 9.01 22.18 -48.08
C MET A 169 7.60 22.75 -47.91
N GLU A 170 6.94 23.13 -49.02
CA GLU A 170 5.56 23.63 -48.98
C GLU A 170 4.56 22.57 -48.46
N ALA A 171 4.76 21.30 -48.81
CA ALA A 171 3.95 20.19 -48.30
C ALA A 171 4.15 19.97 -46.80
N TYR A 172 5.39 20.07 -46.31
CA TYR A 172 5.72 20.00 -44.89
C TYR A 172 5.07 21.14 -44.11
N GLU A 173 5.21 22.39 -44.58
CA GLU A 173 4.58 23.56 -43.96
C GLU A 173 3.05 23.43 -43.86
N LYS A 174 2.39 22.92 -44.91
CA LYS A 174 0.94 22.66 -44.86
C LYS A 174 0.59 21.58 -43.84
N SER A 175 1.39 20.53 -43.71
CA SER A 175 1.15 19.44 -42.75
C SER A 175 1.40 19.85 -41.29
N SER A 176 2.40 20.69 -41.04
CA SER A 176 2.71 21.20 -39.69
C SER A 176 1.66 22.20 -39.21
N ILE A 177 1.11 23.04 -40.09
CA ILE A 177 -0.02 23.93 -39.78
C ILE A 177 -1.27 23.12 -39.39
N VAL A 178 -1.56 22.02 -40.08
CA VAL A 178 -2.72 21.16 -39.77
C VAL A 178 -2.57 20.46 -38.42
N LEU A 179 -1.33 20.09 -38.04
CA LEU A 179 -1.05 19.55 -36.71
C LEU A 179 -1.20 20.61 -35.62
N SER A 180 -0.72 21.83 -35.85
CA SER A 180 -0.87 22.96 -34.91
C SER A 180 -2.33 23.31 -34.63
N ASN A 181 -3.22 23.20 -35.63
CA ASN A 181 -4.63 23.57 -35.49
C ASN A 181 -5.52 22.46 -34.89
N LYS A 182 -4.98 21.26 -34.65
CA LYS A 182 -5.71 20.16 -33.98
C LYS A 182 -5.50 20.12 -32.46
N SER A 183 -4.62 20.97 -31.95
CA SER A 183 -4.22 21.06 -30.55
C SER A 183 -4.99 22.12 -29.74
N ASP A 184 -5.84 22.92 -30.40
CA ASP A 184 -6.80 23.88 -29.81
C ASP A 184 -8.20 23.26 -29.65
#